data_AF-A0A381YZG4-F1
#
_entry.id   AF-A0A381YZG4-F1
#
_cell.length_a   1.000
_cell.length_b   1.000
_cell.length_c   1.000
_cell.angle_alpha   90.00
_cell.angle_beta   90.00
_cell.angle_gamma   90.00
#
_symmetry.space_group_name_H-M   'P 1'
#
loop_
_entity.id
_entity.type
_entity.pdbx_description
1 polymer ?
#
loop_
_entity_poly.entity_id
_entity_poly.type
_entity_poly.pdbx_seq_one_letter_code
_entity_poly.pdbx_strand_id
1 'polypeptide(L)'
;MTTAEVLEWTEQVCFLYGSSPSVTLSVVGSSGSLASLDDTRLAAGATSQSATAFPNEATTAEPTTVTVTYDKVSQANASVSPTTDTGTTWPVYINGDNDLQAMNLADIKDTFLHPAINLLVSGTESATTAGTYTVTTSTTPASNYTNVSTTAIFVDTRADTAAYSAAGIPETLDQPTTITSYYLHIRTGTDTAPARDPVFITGTNDIQTFTEGTIDGLFTEWIRETASESTDGFQITYTVATSGGNTRGTAMVDTKLDGAGEHRTLQVGDDYRAQEHPNGSAQTITTTALRINKA
;
A
#
# COMPACT_ATOMS: atom_id res chain seq x y z
N MET A 1 14.63 27.97 18.86
CA MET A 1 13.79 27.93 17.64
C MET A 1 12.36 28.28 18.02
N THR A 2 11.63 28.96 17.14
CA THR A 2 10.19 29.15 17.27
C THR A 2 9.45 27.86 16.90
N THR A 3 8.15 27.78 17.21
CA THR A 3 7.31 26.64 16.78
C THR A 3 7.28 26.46 15.26
N ALA A 4 7.34 27.56 14.49
CA ALA A 4 7.37 27.49 13.03
C ALA A 4 8.70 26.91 12.51
N GLU A 5 9.83 27.33 13.09
CA GLU A 5 11.16 26.78 12.74
C GLU A 5 11.27 25.29 13.10
N VAL A 6 10.67 24.86 14.22
CA VAL A 6 10.60 23.43 14.58
C VAL A 6 9.74 22.64 13.58
N LEU A 7 8.64 23.23 13.10
CA LEU A 7 7.80 22.61 12.08
C LEU A 7 8.56 22.45 10.75
N GLU A 8 9.29 23.47 10.31
CA GLU A 8 10.13 23.37 9.09
C GLU A 8 11.11 22.19 9.18
N TRP A 9 11.80 22.03 10.31
CA TRP A 9 12.68 20.88 10.55
C TRP A 9 11.93 19.55 10.63
N THR A 10 10.72 19.54 11.19
CA THR A 10 9.88 18.32 11.23
C THR A 10 9.47 17.88 9.82
N GLU A 11 9.13 18.83 8.95
CA GLU A 11 8.82 18.56 7.55
C GLU A 11 10.08 18.14 6.78
N GLN A 12 11.23 18.74 7.09
CA GLN A 12 12.53 18.31 6.54
C GLN A 12 12.84 16.85 6.92
N VAL A 13 12.60 16.45 8.16
CA VAL A 13 12.75 15.04 8.59
C VAL A 13 11.85 14.11 7.77
N CYS A 14 10.62 14.52 7.41
CA CYS A 14 9.76 13.74 6.52
C CYS A 14 10.35 13.61 5.11
N PHE A 15 10.93 14.69 4.58
CA PHE A 15 11.64 14.68 3.29
C PHE A 15 12.87 13.77 3.31
N LEU A 16 13.67 13.83 4.37
CA LEU A 16 14.86 13.00 4.57
C LEU A 16 14.50 11.52 4.64
N TYR A 17 13.46 11.16 5.40
CA TYR A 17 12.91 9.79 5.38
C TYR A 17 12.46 9.42 3.97
N GLY A 18 11.74 10.32 3.29
CA GLY A 18 11.25 10.10 1.93
C GLY A 18 12.33 9.83 0.89
N SER A 19 13.52 10.39 1.10
CA SER A 19 14.68 10.22 0.24
C SER A 19 15.43 8.91 0.49
N SER A 20 15.28 8.30 1.66
CA SER A 20 15.87 7.01 2.01
C SER A 20 15.01 6.23 3.02
N PRO A 21 13.84 5.70 2.62
CA PRO A 21 12.94 5.02 3.56
C PRO A 21 13.59 3.76 4.15
N SER A 22 13.30 3.46 5.42
CA SER A 22 13.75 2.24 6.10
C SER A 22 12.65 1.17 6.19
N VAL A 23 11.39 1.54 6.04
CA VAL A 23 10.27 0.59 5.87
C VAL A 23 9.81 0.67 4.43
N THR A 24 10.10 -0.37 3.66
CA THR A 24 9.89 -0.40 2.21
C THR A 24 8.90 -1.49 1.81
N LEU A 25 8.09 -1.22 0.78
CA LEU A 25 7.25 -2.18 0.10
C LEU A 25 7.77 -2.46 -1.30
N SER A 26 7.66 -3.72 -1.71
CA SER A 26 8.01 -4.20 -3.05
C SER A 26 6.89 -5.07 -3.62
N VAL A 27 6.84 -5.16 -4.96
CA VAL A 27 5.93 -6.06 -5.66
C VAL A 27 6.68 -7.33 -6.06
N VAL A 28 6.22 -8.48 -5.56
CA VAL A 28 6.82 -9.80 -5.79
C VAL A 28 5.92 -10.68 -6.68
N GLY A 29 6.48 -11.77 -7.20
CA GLY A 29 5.74 -12.70 -8.06
C GLY A 29 4.67 -13.51 -7.30
N SER A 30 4.97 -13.90 -6.06
CA SER A 30 4.14 -14.65 -5.13
C SER A 30 4.78 -14.58 -3.74
N SER A 31 4.09 -15.03 -2.68
CA SER A 31 4.65 -15.14 -1.32
C SER A 31 5.11 -13.80 -0.75
N GLY A 32 4.29 -12.76 -0.92
CA GLY A 32 4.45 -11.50 -0.23
C GLY A 32 4.33 -11.66 1.28
N SER A 33 4.88 -10.70 2.02
CA SER A 33 4.81 -10.71 3.49
C SER A 33 3.55 -10.06 4.04
N LEU A 34 2.81 -9.30 3.22
CA LEU A 34 1.50 -8.76 3.59
C LEU A 34 0.40 -9.78 3.23
N ALA A 35 -0.80 -9.57 3.77
CA ALA A 35 -1.93 -10.46 3.50
C ALA A 35 -2.23 -10.55 2.00
N SER A 36 -2.54 -11.77 1.55
CA SER A 36 -3.00 -12.02 0.18
C SER A 36 -4.41 -11.48 -0.04
N LEU A 37 -4.74 -11.25 -1.31
CA LEU A 37 -6.05 -10.82 -1.78
C LEU A 37 -6.63 -11.88 -2.70
N ASP A 38 -7.92 -12.14 -2.62
CA ASP A 38 -8.59 -13.08 -3.51
C ASP A 38 -9.46 -12.32 -4.52
N ASP A 39 -9.28 -12.63 -5.80
CA ASP A 39 -10.15 -12.25 -6.90
C ASP A 39 -11.12 -13.40 -7.14
N THR A 40 -12.43 -13.12 -7.09
CA THR A 40 -13.48 -14.15 -7.21
C THR A 40 -14.42 -13.86 -8.38
N ARG A 41 -14.55 -14.84 -9.27
CA ARG A 41 -15.44 -14.74 -10.44
C ARG A 41 -16.24 -16.01 -10.64
N LEU A 42 -17.30 -15.93 -11.44
CA LEU A 42 -18.05 -17.11 -11.87
C LEU A 42 -17.47 -17.68 -13.18
N ALA A 43 -17.36 -18.99 -13.25
CA ALA A 43 -17.13 -19.75 -14.47
C ALA A 43 -18.41 -20.52 -14.84
N ALA A 44 -18.65 -20.74 -16.12
CA ALA A 44 -19.77 -21.55 -16.60
C ALA A 44 -19.73 -22.97 -16.05
N GLY A 45 -20.90 -23.58 -15.96
CA GLY A 45 -21.02 -25.00 -15.62
C GLY A 45 -20.58 -25.91 -16.77
N ALA A 46 -20.33 -27.18 -16.45
CA ALA A 46 -19.98 -28.17 -17.45
C ALA A 46 -21.14 -28.41 -18.45
N THR A 47 -20.81 -28.51 -19.74
CA THR A 47 -21.79 -28.81 -20.78
C THR A 47 -22.40 -30.20 -20.58
N SER A 48 -23.72 -30.28 -20.70
CA SER A 48 -24.48 -31.52 -20.80
C SER A 48 -24.86 -31.80 -22.26
N GLN A 49 -24.91 -33.07 -22.65
CA GLN A 49 -25.19 -33.48 -24.03
C GLN A 49 -26.16 -34.66 -24.06
N SER A 50 -26.95 -34.76 -25.13
CA SER A 50 -27.94 -35.80 -25.34
C SER A 50 -28.22 -35.97 -26.83
N ALA A 51 -28.54 -37.19 -27.27
CA ALA A 51 -28.81 -37.51 -28.67
C ALA A 51 -30.31 -37.40 -29.05
N THR A 52 -31.18 -37.12 -28.08
CA THR A 52 -32.64 -37.26 -28.27
C THR A 52 -33.45 -36.03 -27.87
N ALA A 53 -32.94 -35.19 -26.98
CA ALA A 53 -33.59 -33.98 -26.49
C ALA A 53 -32.60 -33.12 -25.70
N PHE A 54 -32.88 -31.83 -25.52
CA PHE A 54 -32.07 -30.96 -24.65
C PHE A 54 -32.02 -31.48 -23.21
N PRO A 55 -30.82 -31.56 -22.60
CA PRO A 55 -30.68 -31.76 -21.17
C PRO A 55 -31.45 -30.69 -20.39
N ASN A 56 -32.09 -31.09 -19.30
CA ASN A 56 -32.87 -30.19 -18.46
C ASN A 56 -31.94 -29.25 -17.68
N GLU A 57 -32.34 -27.99 -17.48
CA GLU A 57 -31.68 -27.00 -16.62
C GLU A 57 -31.29 -27.60 -15.26
N ALA A 58 -32.23 -28.25 -14.55
CA ALA A 58 -31.99 -28.87 -13.24
C ALA A 58 -30.98 -30.03 -13.24
N THR A 59 -30.58 -30.52 -14.41
CA THR A 59 -29.56 -31.56 -14.58
C THR A 59 -28.28 -31.03 -15.25
N THR A 60 -28.30 -29.79 -15.72
CA THR A 60 -27.14 -29.10 -16.29
C THR A 60 -26.33 -28.54 -15.13
N ALA A 61 -25.00 -28.60 -15.20
CA ALA A 61 -24.17 -28.11 -14.11
C ALA A 61 -24.27 -26.59 -13.99
N GLU A 62 -24.38 -26.08 -12.77
CA GLU A 62 -24.48 -24.65 -12.45
C GLU A 62 -23.12 -23.92 -12.57
N PRO A 63 -23.12 -22.58 -12.73
CA PRO A 63 -21.89 -21.80 -12.64
C PRO A 63 -21.20 -21.97 -11.28
N THR A 64 -19.87 -21.98 -11.29
CA THR A 64 -19.06 -22.18 -10.07
C THR A 64 -18.14 -21.01 -9.83
N THR A 65 -17.76 -20.77 -8.57
CA THR A 65 -16.79 -19.72 -8.24
C THR A 65 -15.37 -20.20 -8.51
N VAL A 66 -14.62 -19.39 -9.26
CA VAL A 66 -13.18 -19.48 -9.42
C VAL A 66 -12.55 -18.41 -8.53
N THR A 67 -11.50 -18.78 -7.82
CA THR A 67 -10.72 -17.87 -6.96
C THR A 67 -9.27 -17.82 -7.44
N VAL A 68 -8.76 -16.61 -7.65
CA VAL A 68 -7.35 -16.36 -7.96
C VAL A 68 -6.73 -15.53 -6.82
N THR A 69 -5.74 -16.10 -6.15
CA THR A 69 -5.06 -15.43 -5.04
C THR A 69 -3.89 -14.58 -5.53
N TYR A 70 -3.89 -13.31 -5.12
CA TYR A 70 -2.84 -12.32 -5.31
C TYR A 70 -2.06 -12.14 -4.01
N ASP A 71 -0.86 -12.69 -3.99
CA ASP A 71 0.08 -12.54 -2.88
C ASP A 71 1.34 -11.81 -3.37
N LYS A 72 1.21 -10.49 -3.50
CA LYS A 72 2.10 -9.66 -4.34
C LYS A 72 2.90 -8.60 -3.61
N VAL A 73 2.63 -8.31 -2.33
CA VAL A 73 3.27 -7.18 -1.63
C VAL A 73 4.11 -7.69 -0.47
N SER A 74 5.40 -7.33 -0.48
CA SER A 74 6.33 -7.64 0.62
C SER A 74 6.85 -6.37 1.26
N GLN A 75 6.82 -6.34 2.58
CA GLN A 75 7.49 -5.34 3.42
C GLN A 75 8.90 -5.80 3.78
N ALA A 76 9.84 -4.87 3.79
CA ALA A 76 11.17 -5.06 4.36
C ALA A 76 11.51 -3.87 5.26
N ASN A 77 12.05 -4.18 6.45
CA ASN A 77 12.59 -3.20 7.39
C ASN A 77 14.11 -3.23 7.28
N ALA A 78 14.72 -2.06 7.12
CA ALA A 78 16.17 -1.92 7.26
C ALA A 78 16.57 -2.12 8.74
N SER A 79 17.82 -2.53 8.96
CA SER A 79 18.47 -2.38 10.25
C SER A 79 19.47 -1.23 10.14
N VAL A 80 19.39 -0.29 11.07
CA VAL A 80 20.08 0.99 11.05
C VAL A 80 20.87 1.12 12.33
N SER A 81 22.14 1.51 12.19
CA SER A 81 23.03 1.78 13.32
C SER A 81 23.35 3.27 13.34
N PRO A 82 22.49 4.09 13.95
CA PRO A 82 22.65 5.55 13.91
C PRO A 82 23.80 6.02 14.82
N THR A 83 24.26 7.25 14.57
CA THR A 83 25.28 7.91 15.40
C THR A 83 24.85 7.96 16.87
N THR A 84 25.72 7.47 17.76
CA THR A 84 25.47 7.49 19.21
C THR A 84 25.61 8.90 19.77
N ASP A 85 24.70 9.28 20.66
CA ASP A 85 24.77 10.55 21.38
C ASP A 85 25.94 10.56 22.38
N THR A 86 26.81 11.56 22.28
CA THR A 86 27.95 11.76 23.18
C THR A 86 27.70 12.88 24.21
N GLY A 87 26.47 13.37 24.32
CA GLY A 87 26.05 14.45 25.23
C GLY A 87 26.11 15.85 24.62
N THR A 88 26.73 16.01 23.45
CA THR A 88 26.77 17.26 22.67
C THR A 88 26.54 17.03 21.18
N THR A 89 26.05 15.84 20.80
CA THR A 89 25.79 15.45 19.40
C THR A 89 24.68 16.30 18.79
N TRP A 90 23.73 16.73 19.60
CA TRP A 90 22.47 17.31 19.17
C TRP A 90 22.38 18.82 19.40
N PRO A 91 21.42 19.49 18.75
CA PRO A 91 21.11 20.89 18.98
C PRO A 91 20.99 21.27 20.46
N VAL A 92 21.31 22.52 20.78
CA VAL A 92 21.08 23.08 22.11
C VAL A 92 19.76 23.83 22.22
N TYR A 93 19.21 23.87 23.42
CA TYR A 93 18.05 24.67 23.80
C TYR A 93 18.33 25.41 25.12
N ILE A 94 17.50 26.41 25.42
CA ILE A 94 17.50 27.07 26.73
C ILE A 94 16.47 26.35 27.61
N ASN A 95 16.92 25.79 28.73
CA ASN A 95 16.07 25.03 29.64
C ASN A 95 15.23 25.95 30.55
N GLY A 96 14.46 25.35 31.46
CA GLY A 96 13.59 26.08 32.39
C GLY A 96 14.34 26.99 33.38
N ASP A 97 15.61 26.69 33.65
CA ASP A 97 16.50 27.45 34.54
C ASP A 97 17.28 28.54 33.77
N ASN A 98 17.00 28.71 32.48
CA ASN A 98 17.66 29.66 31.57
C ASN A 98 19.14 29.31 31.29
N ASP A 99 19.49 28.04 31.42
CA ASP A 99 20.81 27.50 31.05
C ASP A 99 20.78 26.92 29.62
N LEU A 100 21.92 27.04 28.93
CA LEU A 100 22.12 26.41 27.63
C LEU A 100 22.42 24.92 27.82
N GLN A 101 21.63 24.07 27.18
CA GLN A 101 21.70 22.63 27.34
C GLN A 101 21.61 21.93 25.98
N ALA A 102 22.47 20.94 25.73
CA ALA A 102 22.31 20.06 24.58
C ALA A 102 21.07 19.17 24.76
N MET A 103 20.27 19.06 23.70
CA MET A 103 19.19 18.08 23.63
C MET A 103 19.80 16.68 23.78
N ASN A 104 19.19 15.84 24.59
CA ASN A 104 19.49 14.42 24.55
C ASN A 104 18.70 13.75 23.41
N LEU A 105 18.99 12.48 23.12
CA LEU A 105 18.26 11.74 22.11
C LEU A 105 16.73 11.70 22.32
N ALA A 106 16.25 11.59 23.57
CA ALA A 106 14.81 11.59 23.85
C ALA A 106 14.17 12.94 23.49
N ASP A 107 14.84 14.06 23.80
CA ASP A 107 14.39 15.40 23.40
C ASP A 107 14.29 15.50 21.86
N ILE A 108 15.24 14.92 21.12
CA ILE A 108 15.24 14.92 19.65
C ILE A 108 14.12 14.06 19.09
N LYS A 109 13.92 12.88 19.66
CA LYS A 109 12.81 12.00 19.30
C LYS A 109 11.48 12.71 19.49
N ASP A 110 11.23 13.28 20.66
CA ASP A 110 9.95 13.93 20.98
C ASP A 110 9.71 15.23 20.21
N THR A 111 10.77 15.99 19.93
CA THR A 111 10.65 17.29 19.26
C THR A 111 10.50 17.17 17.74
N PHE A 112 11.21 16.23 17.10
CA PHE A 112 11.30 16.17 15.64
C PHE A 112 10.86 14.83 15.06
N LEU A 113 11.39 13.71 15.57
CA LEU A 113 11.21 12.41 14.90
C LEU A 113 9.80 11.84 15.11
N HIS A 114 9.28 11.88 16.33
CA HIS A 114 7.95 11.43 16.68
C HIS A 114 6.86 12.25 15.96
N PRO A 115 6.93 13.60 15.94
CA PRO A 115 6.07 14.41 15.08
C PRO A 115 6.19 14.08 13.59
N ALA A 116 7.40 13.85 13.07
CA ALA A 116 7.58 13.48 11.66
C ALA A 116 6.92 12.12 11.34
N ILE A 117 7.09 11.10 12.19
CA ILE A 117 6.39 9.80 12.03
C ILE A 117 4.87 10.00 12.05
N ASN A 118 4.32 10.85 12.92
CA ASN A 118 2.89 11.16 12.93
C ASN A 118 2.40 11.71 11.59
N LEU A 119 3.20 12.60 10.97
CA LEU A 119 2.90 13.15 9.65
C LEU A 119 3.02 12.08 8.58
N LEU A 120 4.09 11.28 8.58
CA LEU A 120 4.34 10.20 7.62
C LEU A 120 3.19 9.18 7.59
N VAL A 121 2.64 8.82 8.75
CA VAL A 121 1.51 7.87 8.86
C VAL A 121 0.13 8.52 8.73
N SER A 122 0.03 9.84 8.58
CA SER A 122 -1.26 10.57 8.47
C SER A 122 -2.14 10.06 7.33
N GLY A 123 -3.45 9.88 7.53
CA GLY A 123 -4.37 9.43 6.48
C GLY A 123 -4.47 10.36 5.26
N THR A 124 -4.17 11.65 5.44
CA THR A 124 -4.15 12.62 4.34
C THR A 124 -2.77 12.67 3.71
N GLU A 125 -2.66 12.16 2.49
CA GLU A 125 -1.40 12.16 1.73
C GLU A 125 -1.00 13.58 1.30
N SER A 126 0.20 14.00 1.70
CA SER A 126 0.75 15.34 1.44
C SER A 126 2.29 15.29 1.34
N ALA A 127 2.96 16.42 1.13
CA ALA A 127 4.43 16.46 1.06
C ALA A 127 5.12 15.78 2.26
N THR A 128 4.50 15.85 3.45
CA THR A 128 5.01 15.24 4.69
C THR A 128 4.77 13.73 4.81
N THR A 129 4.18 13.10 3.78
CA THR A 129 4.03 11.63 3.66
C THR A 129 5.03 11.02 2.67
N ALA A 130 6.12 11.72 2.37
CA ALA A 130 7.17 11.27 1.47
C ALA A 130 7.76 9.92 1.91
N GLY A 131 8.12 9.06 0.94
CA GLY A 131 8.63 7.71 1.21
C GLY A 131 7.58 6.71 1.64
N THR A 132 6.31 7.10 1.73
CA THR A 132 5.21 6.17 2.04
C THR A 132 4.47 5.74 0.78
N TYR A 133 3.82 4.58 0.88
CA TYR A 133 3.21 3.90 -0.26
C TYR A 133 1.72 4.16 -0.36
N THR A 134 1.20 4.19 -1.59
CA THR A 134 -0.22 4.36 -1.91
C THR A 134 -0.65 3.39 -3.01
N VAL A 135 -1.94 3.05 -3.05
CA VAL A 135 -2.53 2.25 -4.11
C VAL A 135 -3.36 3.12 -5.04
N THR A 136 -3.22 2.96 -6.35
CA THR A 136 -4.06 3.63 -7.35
C THR A 136 -4.53 2.65 -8.41
N THR A 137 -5.47 3.07 -9.26
CA THR A 137 -5.97 2.27 -10.39
C THR A 137 -5.25 2.55 -11.70
N SER A 138 -4.13 3.27 -11.66
CA SER A 138 -3.34 3.64 -12.83
C SER A 138 -1.92 3.09 -12.72
N THR A 139 -1.43 2.46 -13.79
CA THR A 139 -0.02 2.08 -13.93
C THR A 139 0.90 3.29 -13.95
N THR A 140 0.39 4.44 -14.43
CA THR A 140 1.12 5.69 -14.51
C THR A 140 0.97 6.43 -13.17
N PRO A 141 2.07 6.77 -12.48
CA PRO A 141 2.01 7.48 -11.22
C PRO A 141 1.47 8.90 -11.42
N ALA A 142 0.75 9.41 -10.43
CA ALA A 142 0.37 10.82 -10.36
C ALA A 142 1.59 11.71 -10.05
N SER A 143 1.43 13.04 -10.16
CA SER A 143 2.46 13.99 -9.74
C SER A 143 2.90 13.74 -8.29
N ASN A 144 4.21 13.80 -8.05
CA ASN A 144 4.85 13.51 -6.76
C ASN A 144 4.77 12.05 -6.30
N TYR A 145 4.53 11.13 -7.24
CA TYR A 145 4.66 9.71 -7.00
C TYR A 145 5.58 9.09 -8.04
N THR A 146 6.20 7.98 -7.66
CA THR A 146 6.91 7.10 -8.58
C THR A 146 6.31 5.72 -8.51
N ASN A 147 6.38 5.03 -9.64
CA ASN A 147 5.85 3.68 -9.71
C ASN A 147 6.78 2.71 -8.98
N VAL A 148 6.23 1.87 -8.10
CA VAL A 148 7.00 0.76 -7.49
C VAL A 148 7.10 -0.40 -8.48
N SER A 149 6.02 -0.67 -9.23
CA SER A 149 5.99 -1.71 -10.25
C SER A 149 4.86 -1.47 -11.24
N THR A 150 5.11 -1.74 -12.52
CA THR A 150 4.06 -1.78 -13.54
C THR A 150 3.18 -3.02 -13.44
N THR A 151 3.49 -3.95 -12.54
CA THR A 151 2.65 -5.14 -12.26
C THR A 151 1.58 -4.77 -11.23
N ALA A 152 0.33 -5.09 -11.53
CA ALA A 152 -0.77 -4.89 -10.59
C ALA A 152 -0.57 -5.78 -9.35
N ILE A 153 -0.81 -5.21 -8.17
CA ILE A 153 -0.82 -5.95 -6.90
C ILE A 153 -2.13 -6.70 -6.69
N PHE A 154 -3.20 -6.26 -7.36
CA PHE A 154 -4.50 -6.91 -7.38
C PHE A 154 -5.22 -6.56 -8.70
N VAL A 155 -5.95 -7.52 -9.25
CA VAL A 155 -6.81 -7.30 -10.42
C VAL A 155 -8.17 -7.90 -10.11
N ASP A 156 -9.19 -7.05 -10.11
CA ASP A 156 -10.59 -7.44 -10.03
C ASP A 156 -11.04 -7.89 -11.42
N THR A 157 -11.49 -9.14 -11.51
CA THR A 157 -12.01 -9.74 -12.73
C THR A 157 -13.43 -10.24 -12.51
N ARG A 158 -14.24 -10.19 -13.57
CA ARG A 158 -15.59 -10.77 -13.56
C ARG A 158 -15.79 -11.65 -14.78
N ALA A 159 -16.77 -12.55 -14.70
CA ALA A 159 -17.20 -13.33 -15.86
C ALA A 159 -17.61 -12.38 -16.99
N ASP A 160 -17.08 -12.60 -18.19
CA ASP A 160 -17.48 -11.86 -19.39
C ASP A 160 -18.74 -12.50 -19.99
N THR A 161 -19.91 -12.02 -19.56
CA THR A 161 -21.20 -12.54 -20.00
C THR A 161 -21.46 -12.36 -21.50
N ALA A 162 -20.74 -11.45 -22.16
CA ALA A 162 -20.84 -11.24 -23.60
C ALA A 162 -20.02 -12.27 -24.40
N ALA A 163 -19.02 -12.90 -23.77
CA ALA A 163 -18.24 -13.96 -24.40
C ALA A 163 -19.01 -15.29 -24.46
N TYR A 164 -19.88 -15.54 -23.48
CA TYR A 164 -20.73 -16.73 -23.46
C TYR A 164 -21.85 -16.67 -24.51
N SER A 165 -22.01 -17.73 -25.30
CA SER A 165 -23.00 -17.78 -26.39
C SER A 165 -23.57 -19.18 -26.61
N ALA A 166 -24.86 -19.25 -26.94
CA ALA A 166 -25.49 -20.53 -27.27
C ALA A 166 -24.77 -21.25 -28.43
N ALA A 167 -24.36 -20.50 -29.46
CA ALA A 167 -23.62 -21.06 -30.60
C ALA A 167 -22.22 -21.60 -30.23
N GLY A 168 -21.68 -21.20 -29.08
CA GLY A 168 -20.36 -21.63 -28.59
C GLY A 168 -20.37 -22.96 -27.84
N ILE A 169 -21.54 -23.50 -27.46
CA ILE A 169 -21.62 -24.70 -26.61
C ILE A 169 -21.05 -25.95 -27.34
N PRO A 170 -20.11 -26.71 -26.75
CA PRO A 170 -19.43 -26.49 -25.47
C PRO A 170 -18.34 -25.41 -25.57
N GLU A 171 -18.33 -24.46 -24.64
CA GLU A 171 -17.33 -23.39 -24.59
C GLU A 171 -16.40 -23.48 -23.37
N THR A 172 -15.32 -22.68 -23.39
CA THR A 172 -14.39 -22.52 -22.26
C THR A 172 -15.15 -22.07 -21.02
N LEU A 173 -14.93 -22.76 -19.89
CA LEU A 173 -15.70 -22.49 -18.67
C LEU A 173 -15.34 -21.17 -18.00
N ASP A 174 -14.06 -20.83 -17.91
CA ASP A 174 -13.60 -19.60 -17.28
C ASP A 174 -13.23 -18.56 -18.35
N GLN A 175 -14.14 -17.60 -18.56
CA GLN A 175 -13.95 -16.47 -19.48
C GLN A 175 -14.04 -15.15 -18.71
N PRO A 176 -12.93 -14.67 -18.12
CA PRO A 176 -12.91 -13.42 -17.38
C PRO A 176 -12.70 -12.19 -18.26
N THR A 177 -13.20 -11.06 -17.79
CA THR A 177 -12.80 -9.71 -18.21
C THR A 177 -12.27 -8.92 -17.02
N THR A 178 -11.26 -8.09 -17.24
CA THR A 178 -10.71 -7.21 -16.20
C THR A 178 -11.63 -6.02 -15.98
N ILE A 179 -11.96 -5.76 -14.72
CA ILE A 179 -12.78 -4.63 -14.30
C ILE A 179 -11.87 -3.49 -13.82
N THR A 180 -10.97 -3.80 -12.89
CA THR A 180 -10.03 -2.82 -12.34
C THR A 180 -8.70 -3.47 -12.02
N SER A 181 -7.59 -2.78 -12.29
CA SER A 181 -6.26 -3.18 -11.84
C SER A 181 -5.71 -2.16 -10.85
N TYR A 182 -5.03 -2.64 -9.81
CA TYR A 182 -4.54 -1.82 -8.71
C TYR A 182 -3.02 -1.88 -8.65
N TYR A 183 -2.37 -0.72 -8.52
CA TYR A 183 -0.92 -0.54 -8.61
C TYR A 183 -0.37 0.17 -7.39
N LEU A 184 0.84 -0.23 -6.99
CA LEU A 184 1.54 0.32 -5.85
C LEU A 184 2.48 1.45 -6.31
N HIS A 185 2.37 2.60 -5.64
CA HIS A 185 3.22 3.76 -5.88
C HIS A 185 3.87 4.22 -4.58
N ILE A 186 5.02 4.87 -4.69
CA ILE A 186 5.69 5.52 -3.54
C ILE A 186 5.70 7.03 -3.74
N ARG A 187 5.38 7.76 -2.69
CA ARG A 187 5.34 9.22 -2.73
C ARG A 187 6.75 9.79 -2.69
N THR A 188 7.05 10.74 -3.58
CA THR A 188 8.30 11.50 -3.55
C THR A 188 8.18 12.70 -2.63
N GLY A 189 9.28 13.05 -1.96
CA GLY A 189 9.35 14.25 -1.12
C GLY A 189 9.75 15.49 -1.91
N THR A 190 9.50 16.64 -1.28
CA THR A 190 10.04 17.94 -1.68
C THR A 190 10.84 18.45 -0.49
N ASP A 191 12.05 18.94 -0.76
CA ASP A 191 12.92 19.56 0.25
C ASP A 191 12.22 20.78 0.87
N THR A 192 12.18 20.84 2.20
CA THR A 192 11.57 21.96 2.93
C THR A 192 12.52 23.15 3.00
N ALA A 193 13.85 22.91 2.98
CA ALA A 193 14.91 23.91 3.13
C ALA A 193 14.67 24.87 4.31
N PRO A 194 14.80 24.40 5.57
CA PRO A 194 14.52 25.18 6.77
C PRO A 194 15.23 26.55 6.79
N ALA A 195 14.55 27.59 7.28
CA ALA A 195 15.09 28.95 7.21
C ALA A 195 16.28 29.20 8.16
N ARG A 196 16.46 28.33 9.16
CA ARG A 196 17.52 28.42 10.17
C ARG A 196 18.01 27.06 10.61
N ASP A 197 19.33 26.90 10.60
CA ASP A 197 20.00 25.75 11.16
C ASP A 197 20.13 25.84 12.70
N PRO A 198 20.00 24.71 13.42
CA PRO A 198 20.24 24.66 14.85
C PRO A 198 21.71 24.91 15.21
N VAL A 199 21.96 25.22 16.48
CA VAL A 199 23.31 25.37 17.03
C VAL A 199 23.68 24.20 17.94
N PHE A 200 24.96 23.87 18.05
CA PHE A 200 25.51 22.81 18.91
C PHE A 200 26.74 23.27 19.68
N ILE A 201 27.13 22.47 20.68
CA ILE A 201 28.35 22.65 21.46
C ILE A 201 29.47 21.81 20.83
N THR A 202 30.58 22.45 20.46
CA THR A 202 31.76 21.76 19.91
C THR A 202 32.52 21.01 21.02
N GLY A 203 33.45 20.14 20.63
CA GLY A 203 34.36 19.49 21.59
C GLY A 203 35.27 20.46 22.37
N THR A 204 35.36 21.74 21.97
CA THR A 204 36.08 22.80 22.68
C THR A 204 35.17 23.66 23.56
N ASN A 205 33.90 23.28 23.72
CA ASN A 205 32.83 24.02 24.42
C ASN A 205 32.47 25.37 23.77
N ASP A 206 32.68 25.51 22.46
CA ASP A 206 32.22 26.66 21.70
C ASP A 206 30.83 26.40 21.11
N ILE A 207 30.08 27.47 20.83
CA ILE A 207 28.78 27.35 20.13
C ILE A 207 28.98 27.59 18.64
N GLN A 208 28.48 26.65 17.83
CA GLN A 208 28.50 26.76 16.38
C GLN A 208 27.15 26.38 15.78
N THR A 209 26.84 26.91 14.60
CA THR A 209 25.68 26.51 13.81
C THR A 209 26.01 25.24 13.05
N PHE A 210 25.09 24.27 13.05
CA PHE A 210 25.22 23.12 12.16
C PHE A 210 25.25 23.58 10.71
N THR A 211 26.01 22.89 9.86
CA THR A 211 25.69 22.91 8.44
C THR A 211 24.44 22.06 8.22
N GLU A 212 23.51 22.48 7.38
CA GLU A 212 22.30 21.72 7.02
C GLU A 212 22.59 20.23 6.74
N GLY A 213 23.58 19.92 5.88
CA GLY A 213 23.94 18.52 5.58
C GLY A 213 24.44 17.68 6.77
N THR A 214 24.98 18.30 7.81
CA THR A 214 25.41 17.57 9.03
C THR A 214 24.22 17.19 9.89
N ILE A 215 23.30 18.13 10.13
CA ILE A 215 22.10 17.86 10.92
C ILE A 215 21.12 16.95 10.16
N ASP A 216 21.01 17.11 8.83
CA ASP A 216 20.26 16.22 7.95
C ASP A 216 20.78 14.78 8.01
N GLY A 217 22.10 14.59 8.07
CA GLY A 217 22.71 13.26 8.22
C GLY A 217 22.26 12.59 9.52
N LEU A 218 22.35 13.31 10.65
CA LEU A 218 21.92 12.80 11.95
C LEU A 218 20.42 12.49 11.99
N PHE A 219 19.58 13.39 11.45
CA PHE A 219 18.14 13.17 11.37
C PHE A 219 17.78 12.02 10.43
N THR A 220 18.47 11.86 9.30
CA THR A 220 18.25 10.75 8.37
C THR A 220 18.54 9.41 9.02
N GLU A 221 19.65 9.28 9.75
CA GLU A 221 19.99 8.04 10.46
C GLU A 221 18.93 7.70 11.50
N TRP A 222 18.54 8.67 12.33
CA TRP A 222 17.63 8.42 13.44
C TRP A 222 16.17 8.29 13.04
N ILE A 223 15.67 9.02 12.03
CA ILE A 223 14.30 8.80 11.54
C ILE A 223 14.16 7.42 10.89
N ARG A 224 15.20 6.94 10.22
CA ARG A 224 15.23 5.60 9.62
C ARG A 224 15.23 4.51 10.70
N GLU A 225 16.07 4.64 11.72
CA GLU A 225 16.04 3.72 12.88
C GLU A 225 14.66 3.76 13.54
N THR A 226 14.16 4.95 13.92
CA THR A 226 12.87 5.10 14.60
C THR A 226 11.74 4.49 13.77
N ALA A 227 11.67 4.75 12.47
CA ALA A 227 10.62 4.20 11.62
C ALA A 227 10.66 2.68 11.49
N SER A 228 11.83 2.03 11.59
CA SER A 228 11.98 0.60 11.30
C SER A 228 12.20 -0.28 12.53
N GLU A 229 12.63 0.30 13.65
CA GLU A 229 13.15 -0.42 14.83
C GLU A 229 12.64 0.13 16.17
N SER A 230 11.85 1.22 16.16
CA SER A 230 11.27 1.80 17.39
C SER A 230 10.53 0.77 18.26
N THR A 231 10.74 0.89 19.56
CA THR A 231 10.01 0.12 20.60
C THR A 231 9.13 1.02 21.47
N ASP A 232 8.97 2.29 21.09
CA ASP A 232 8.27 3.34 21.83
C ASP A 232 7.00 3.85 21.12
N GLY A 233 6.46 3.08 20.16
CA GLY A 233 5.16 3.39 19.52
C GLY A 233 5.27 4.11 18.17
N PHE A 234 6.47 4.14 17.57
CA PHE A 234 6.76 4.91 16.36
C PHE A 234 7.35 4.06 15.22
N GLN A 235 7.33 2.73 15.33
CA GLN A 235 7.72 1.86 14.23
C GLN A 235 6.62 1.87 13.16
N ILE A 236 6.95 2.25 11.93
CA ILE A 236 6.03 2.23 10.80
C ILE A 236 5.75 0.79 10.38
N THR A 237 4.47 0.48 10.17
CA THR A 237 4.01 -0.82 9.70
C THR A 237 2.99 -0.66 8.60
N TYR A 238 3.03 -1.55 7.60
CA TYR A 238 2.00 -1.68 6.57
C TYR A 238 1.21 -2.96 6.74
N THR A 239 -0.08 -2.89 6.40
CA THR A 239 -0.95 -4.06 6.29
C THR A 239 -1.86 -3.94 5.08
N VAL A 240 -2.35 -5.08 4.61
CA VAL A 240 -3.44 -5.16 3.64
C VAL A 240 -4.65 -5.68 4.42
N ALA A 241 -5.60 -4.80 4.73
CA ALA A 241 -6.67 -5.11 5.67
C ALA A 241 -7.97 -4.30 5.44
N THR A 242 -9.07 -4.82 5.99
CA THR A 242 -10.40 -4.19 5.96
C THR A 242 -10.60 -3.15 7.08
N SER A 243 -9.75 -3.14 8.11
CA SER A 243 -9.78 -2.20 9.25
C SER A 243 -8.39 -1.99 9.88
N GLY A 244 -8.25 -1.03 10.80
CA GLY A 244 -6.99 -0.67 11.50
C GLY A 244 -6.10 0.32 10.72
N GLY A 245 -5.32 1.16 11.40
CA GLY A 245 -4.42 2.13 10.75
C GLY A 245 -5.11 3.12 9.79
N ASN A 246 -4.31 3.85 9.03
CA ASN A 246 -4.74 4.82 8.02
C ASN A 246 -4.71 4.22 6.63
N THR A 247 -5.80 4.40 5.86
CA THR A 247 -5.88 3.98 4.45
C THR A 247 -4.87 4.75 3.60
N ARG A 248 -4.27 4.05 2.62
CA ARG A 248 -3.32 4.60 1.65
C ARG A 248 -3.81 4.41 0.23
N GLY A 249 -4.32 5.50 -0.35
CA GLY A 249 -4.88 5.54 -1.69
C GLY A 249 -6.23 4.84 -1.82
N THR A 250 -6.40 4.13 -2.94
CA THR A 250 -7.65 3.49 -3.35
C THR A 250 -7.79 2.11 -2.71
N ALA A 251 -8.97 1.81 -2.16
CA ALA A 251 -9.28 0.46 -1.72
C ALA A 251 -9.43 -0.50 -2.90
N MET A 252 -8.87 -1.69 -2.76
CA MET A 252 -8.95 -2.81 -3.70
C MET A 252 -10.26 -3.55 -3.45
N VAL A 253 -11.09 -3.67 -4.49
CA VAL A 253 -12.45 -4.23 -4.39
C VAL A 253 -12.53 -5.48 -5.24
N ASP A 254 -12.87 -6.61 -4.64
CA ASP A 254 -13.22 -7.86 -5.34
C ASP A 254 -14.71 -7.84 -5.67
N THR A 255 -15.06 -8.06 -6.94
CA THR A 255 -16.44 -8.07 -7.41
C THR A 255 -16.78 -9.36 -8.15
N LYS A 256 -18.01 -9.85 -7.95
CA LYS A 256 -18.51 -11.07 -8.60
C LYS A 256 -19.96 -10.90 -9.05
N LEU A 257 -20.37 -11.62 -10.08
CA LEU A 257 -21.78 -11.71 -10.46
C LEU A 257 -22.57 -12.60 -9.48
N ASP A 258 -23.85 -12.31 -9.28
CA ASP A 258 -24.73 -12.96 -8.30
C ASP A 258 -25.86 -13.82 -8.89
N GLY A 259 -25.88 -14.00 -10.21
CA GLY A 259 -26.93 -14.77 -10.86
C GLY A 259 -26.79 -16.27 -10.65
N ALA A 260 -27.91 -16.97 -10.79
CA ALA A 260 -28.01 -18.41 -10.54
C ALA A 260 -27.50 -19.27 -11.70
N GLY A 261 -27.27 -18.71 -12.88
CA GLY A 261 -27.09 -19.45 -14.13
C GLY A 261 -28.06 -18.99 -15.20
N GLU A 262 -27.58 -18.94 -16.43
CA GLU A 262 -28.42 -18.78 -17.62
C GLU A 262 -28.37 -20.08 -18.43
N HIS A 263 -29.47 -20.83 -18.42
CA HIS A 263 -29.58 -22.07 -19.18
C HIS A 263 -29.60 -21.77 -20.67
N ARG A 264 -28.55 -22.16 -21.36
CA ARG A 264 -28.46 -22.03 -22.81
C ARG A 264 -28.36 -23.39 -23.46
N THR A 265 -28.92 -23.50 -24.66
CA THR A 265 -28.97 -24.75 -25.41
C THR A 265 -28.49 -24.55 -26.84
N LEU A 266 -27.92 -25.61 -27.42
CA LEU A 266 -27.51 -25.66 -28.82
C LEU A 266 -27.83 -27.02 -29.40
N GLN A 267 -28.45 -27.04 -30.58
CA GLN A 267 -28.67 -28.28 -31.33
C GLN A 267 -27.86 -28.27 -32.63
N VAL A 268 -27.11 -29.34 -32.87
CA VAL A 268 -26.38 -29.58 -34.12
C VAL A 268 -26.72 -30.98 -34.65
N GLY A 269 -27.68 -31.08 -35.57
CA GLY A 269 -28.24 -32.37 -35.96
C GLY A 269 -28.99 -33.01 -34.77
N ASP A 270 -28.62 -34.24 -34.42
CA ASP A 270 -29.18 -34.95 -33.26
C ASP A 270 -28.40 -34.69 -31.96
N ASP A 271 -27.38 -33.82 -31.98
CA ASP A 271 -26.60 -33.46 -30.80
C ASP A 271 -27.23 -32.26 -30.08
N TYR A 272 -27.87 -32.52 -28.95
CA TYR A 272 -28.52 -31.54 -28.09
C TYR A 272 -27.64 -31.22 -26.90
N ARG A 273 -27.17 -29.98 -26.83
CA ARG A 273 -26.26 -29.51 -25.79
C ARG A 273 -26.95 -28.49 -24.90
N ALA A 274 -26.58 -28.47 -23.63
CA ALA A 274 -27.00 -27.48 -22.66
C ALA A 274 -25.83 -27.05 -21.78
N GLN A 275 -25.78 -25.79 -21.39
CA GLN A 275 -24.77 -25.26 -20.48
C GLN A 275 -25.34 -24.06 -19.71
N GLU A 276 -25.05 -23.98 -18.41
CA GLU A 276 -25.37 -22.81 -17.59
C GLU A 276 -24.22 -21.79 -17.63
N HIS A 277 -24.52 -20.56 -18.02
CA HIS A 277 -23.55 -19.47 -18.09
C HIS A 277 -23.71 -18.49 -16.92
N PRO A 278 -22.63 -17.83 -16.47
CA PRO A 278 -22.74 -16.76 -15.47
C PRO A 278 -23.67 -15.64 -15.93
N ASN A 279 -24.50 -15.13 -15.02
CA ASN A 279 -25.40 -14.01 -15.25
C ASN A 279 -25.58 -13.17 -13.96
N GLY A 280 -26.51 -12.21 -13.99
CA GLY A 280 -26.83 -11.37 -12.82
C GLY A 280 -26.12 -10.01 -12.81
N SER A 281 -26.02 -9.43 -11.62
CA SER A 281 -25.44 -8.11 -11.38
C SER A 281 -24.13 -8.21 -10.59
N ALA A 282 -23.29 -7.18 -10.72
CA ALA A 282 -22.04 -7.11 -9.96
C ALA A 282 -22.32 -6.84 -8.48
N GLN A 283 -21.74 -7.66 -7.61
CA GLN A 283 -21.74 -7.49 -6.17
C GLN A 283 -20.31 -7.36 -5.66
N THR A 284 -20.11 -6.51 -4.66
CA THR A 284 -18.86 -6.47 -3.91
C THR A 284 -18.78 -7.68 -2.98
N ILE A 285 -17.70 -8.45 -3.11
CA ILE A 285 -17.42 -9.59 -2.25
C ILE A 285 -16.55 -9.14 -1.07
N THR A 286 -15.45 -8.45 -1.35
CA THR A 286 -14.59 -7.86 -0.33
C THR A 286 -14.04 -6.51 -0.76
N THR A 287 -13.73 -5.67 0.23
CA THR A 287 -13.02 -4.40 0.05
C THR A 287 -11.88 -4.34 1.04
N THR A 288 -10.66 -4.30 0.53
CA THR A 288 -9.42 -4.32 1.32
C THR A 288 -8.56 -3.13 0.91
N ALA A 289 -7.81 -2.54 1.83
CA ALA A 289 -6.94 -1.40 1.52
C ALA A 289 -5.51 -1.68 1.95
N LEU A 290 -4.55 -1.05 1.26
CA LEU A 290 -3.24 -0.82 1.85
C LEU A 290 -3.40 0.16 3.01
N ARG A 291 -2.81 -0.18 4.14
CA ARG A 291 -2.91 0.61 5.37
C ARG A 291 -1.53 0.82 5.96
N ILE A 292 -1.34 1.98 6.57
CA ILE A 292 -0.15 2.31 7.33
C ILE A 292 -0.52 2.58 8.77
N ASN A 293 0.36 2.23 9.70
CA ASN A 293 0.23 2.58 11.10
C ASN A 293 1.62 2.81 11.72
N LYS A 294 1.64 3.27 12.97
CA LYS A 294 2.79 3.19 13.85
C LYS A 294 2.47 2.34 15.09
N ALA A 295 3.43 1.59 15.60
CA ALA A 295 3.28 0.71 16.75
C ALA A 295 4.56 0.64 17.60
#